data_AF-A0A438ICQ6-F1
#
_entry.id   AF-A0A438ICQ6-F1
#
_cell.length_a   1.000
_cell.length_b   1.000
_cell.length_c   1.000
_cell.angle_alpha   90.00
_cell.angle_beta   90.00
_cell.angle_gamma   90.00
#
_symmetry.space_group_name_H-M   'P 1'
#
loop_
_entity.id
_entity.type
_entity.pdbx_description
1 polymer ?
#
loop_
_entity_poly.entity_id
_entity_poly.type
_entity_poly.pdbx_seq_one_letter_code
_entity_poly.pdbx_strand_id
1 'polypeptide(L)' 'MVETSQNWLEKLHFALWAYRTSFRISTGATPFLLVYSMEVVLPVEIEVGSLRIALGYQIAKTDWLQARYDQLNLLDERD' A
#
# COMPACT_ATOMS: atom_id res chain seq x y z
N MET A 1 -6.01 -18.02 -13.37
CA MET A 1 -5.83 -17.08 -12.26
C MET A 1 -6.44 -15.77 -12.72
N VAL A 2 -7.67 -15.49 -12.31
CA VAL A 2 -8.41 -14.29 -12.76
C VAL A 2 -7.84 -13.12 -11.96
N GLU A 3 -7.04 -12.30 -12.63
CA GLU A 3 -6.65 -10.98 -12.16
C GLU A 3 -7.91 -10.12 -12.09
N THR A 4 -8.58 -10.15 -10.95
CA THR A 4 -9.73 -9.30 -10.68
C THR A 4 -9.28 -7.85 -10.74
N SER A 5 -9.99 -7.04 -11.53
CA SER A 5 -9.79 -5.60 -11.65
C SER A 5 -9.88 -4.83 -10.31
N GLN A 6 -10.25 -5.51 -9.22
CA GLN A 6 -10.25 -4.97 -7.86
C GLN A 6 -8.86 -4.66 -7.29
N ASN A 7 -7.78 -5.30 -7.79
CA ASN A 7 -6.44 -5.10 -7.24
C ASN A 7 -5.65 -3.96 -7.92
N TRP A 8 -6.27 -3.24 -8.87
CA TRP A 8 -5.62 -2.14 -9.57
C TRP A 8 -5.19 -1.01 -8.64
N LEU A 9 -5.96 -0.72 -7.59
CA LEU A 9 -5.63 0.34 -6.64
C LEU A 9 -4.32 0.04 -5.89
N GLU A 10 -4.16 -1.21 -5.45
CA GLU A 10 -2.93 -1.68 -4.79
C GLU A 10 -1.75 -1.70 -5.77
N LYS A 11 -1.97 -2.20 -6.99
CA LYS A 11 -0.93 -2.28 -8.04
C LYS A 11 -0.52 -0.92 -8.58
N LEU A 12 -1.41 0.07 -8.58
CA LEU A 12 -1.17 1.41 -9.10
C LEU A 12 -0.04 2.10 -8.33
N HIS A 13 -0.02 1.95 -7.00
CA HIS A 13 1.06 2.46 -6.16
C HIS A 13 2.43 1.92 -6.62
N PHE A 14 2.54 0.59 -6.78
CA PHE A 14 3.77 -0.05 -7.21
C PHE A 14 4.17 0.33 -8.64
N ALA A 15 3.22 0.43 -9.55
CA ALA A 15 3.46 0.84 -10.94
C ALA A 15 3.96 2.29 -11.03
N LEU A 16 3.35 3.21 -10.28
CA LEU A 16 3.80 4.61 -10.20
C LEU A 16 5.19 4.71 -9.56
N TRP A 17 5.46 3.88 -8.54
CA TRP A 17 6.77 3.82 -7.91
C TRP A 17 7.85 3.40 -8.90
N ALA A 18 7.66 2.29 -9.59
CA ALA A 18 8.58 1.80 -10.62
C ALA A 18 8.77 2.82 -11.75
N TYR A 19 7.69 3.50 -12.17
CA TYR A 19 7.79 4.55 -13.20
C TYR A 19 8.69 5.71 -12.76
N ARG A 20 8.56 6.17 -11.50
CA ARG A 20 9.29 7.33 -10.99
C ARG A 20 10.76 7.05 -10.73
N THR A 21 11.09 5.82 -10.31
CA THR A 21 12.46 5.45 -9.93
C THR A 21 13.24 4.79 -11.06
N SER A 22 12.59 4.34 -12.14
CA SER A 22 13.27 3.75 -13.29
C SER A 22 13.98 4.80 -14.14
N PHE A 23 15.18 4.45 -14.60
CA PHE A 23 16.00 5.30 -15.45
C PHE A 23 15.35 5.46 -16.83
N ARG A 24 15.20 6.71 -17.29
CA ARG A 24 14.68 7.02 -18.62
C ARG A 24 15.84 7.36 -19.54
N ILE A 25 16.05 6.53 -20.57
CA ILE A 25 17.07 6.77 -21.60
C ILE A 25 16.80 8.11 -22.32
N SER A 26 15.52 8.47 -22.53
CA SER A 26 15.13 9.71 -23.20
C SER A 26 15.57 10.99 -22.48
N THR A 27 15.65 10.96 -21.15
CA THR A 27 16.03 12.12 -20.32
C THR A 27 17.39 11.94 -19.64
N GLY A 28 18.02 10.77 -19.78
CA GLY A 28 19.28 10.42 -19.10
C GLY A 28 19.18 10.42 -17.57
N ALA A 29 17.98 10.33 -17.01
CA ALA A 29 17.71 10.50 -15.59
C ALA A 29 16.45 9.72 -15.17
N THR A 30 16.28 9.47 -13.88
CA THR A 30 14.99 9.00 -13.35
C THR A 30 14.00 10.17 -13.27
N PRO A 31 12.69 9.97 -13.52
CA PRO A 31 11.70 11.04 -13.34
C PRO A 31 11.72 11.66 -11.95
N PHE A 32 12.03 10.87 -10.91
CA PHE A 32 12.18 11.37 -9.53
C PHE A 32 13.31 12.40 -9.42
N LEU A 33 14.49 12.11 -10.00
CA LEU A 33 15.63 13.02 -9.99
C LEU A 33 15.30 14.36 -10.67
N LEU A 34 14.48 14.35 -11.73
CA LEU A 34 14.10 15.59 -12.43
C LEU A 34 13.14 16.47 -11.61
N VAL A 35 12.23 15.86 -10.84
CA VAL A 35 11.23 16.61 -10.04
C VAL A 35 11.83 17.14 -8.75
N TYR A 36 12.64 16.33 -8.07
CA TYR A 36 13.14 16.65 -6.73
C TYR A 36 14.63 17.04 -6.71
N SER A 37 15.33 16.93 -7.84
CA SER A 37 16.77 17.20 -7.95
C SER A 37 17.63 16.41 -6.96
N MET A 38 17.16 15.22 -6.55
CA MET A 38 17.84 14.31 -5.63
C MET A 38 17.81 12.87 -6.16
N GLU A 39 18.94 12.16 -6.06
CA GLU A 39 19.03 10.75 -6.44
C GLU A 39 18.16 9.89 -5.51
N VAL A 40 17.63 8.77 -6.01
CA VAL A 40 16.66 7.94 -5.27
C VAL A 40 17.35 7.25 -4.10
N VAL A 41 17.45 7.94 -2.98
CA VAL A 41 17.54 7.40 -1.64
C VAL A 41 16.11 7.34 -1.14
N LEU A 42 15.60 6.17 -0.74
CA LEU A 42 14.20 5.96 -0.31
C LEU A 42 13.67 7.19 0.45
N PRO A 43 12.81 8.02 -0.16
CA PRO A 43 12.29 9.22 0.47
C PRO A 43 11.41 8.80 1.64
N VAL A 44 11.54 9.51 2.76
CA VAL A 44 10.72 9.30 3.96
C VAL A 44 9.22 9.30 3.64
N GLU A 45 8.80 9.99 2.58
CA GLU A 45 7.41 10.03 2.09
C GLU A 45 6.88 8.66 1.66
N ILE A 46 7.74 7.80 1.08
CA ILE A 46 7.36 6.44 0.67
C ILE A 46 7.36 5.49 1.86
N GLU A 47 8.28 5.65 2.79
CA GLU A 47 8.29 4.89 4.03
C GLU A 47 7.06 5.25 4.89
N VAL A 48 6.73 6.54 5.02
CA VAL A 48 5.52 6.99 5.71
C VAL A 48 4.26 6.54 4.96
N GLY A 49 4.25 6.55 3.63
CA GLY A 49 3.16 6.04 2.81
C GLY A 49 2.92 4.53 3.00
N SER A 50 3.99 3.73 2.98
CA SER A 50 3.93 2.28 3.16
C SER A 50 3.54 1.93 4.59
N LEU A 51 4.07 2.64 5.59
CA LEU A 51 3.69 2.48 7.00
C LEU A 51 2.21 2.83 7.23
N ARG A 52 1.70 3.91 6.63
CA ARG A 52 0.27 4.26 6.72
C ARG A 52 -0.62 3.18 6.12
N ILE A 53 -0.26 2.63 4.95
CA ILE A 53 -1.02 1.56 4.31
C ILE A 53 -0.97 0.27 5.15
N ALA A 54 0.21 -0.11 5.62
CA ALA A 54 0.38 -1.29 6.46
C ALA A 54 -0.41 -1.16 7.77
N LEU A 55 -0.38 0.01 8.41
CA LEU A 55 -1.14 0.30 9.62
C LEU A 55 -2.64 0.28 9.36
N GLY A 56 -3.10 0.88 8.26
CA GLY A 56 -4.52 0.86 7.87
C GLY A 56 -5.04 -0.56 7.64
N TYR A 57 -4.24 -1.42 7.00
CA TYR A 57 -4.59 -2.84 6.83
C TYR A 57 -4.66 -3.60 8.16
N GLN A 58 -3.71 -3.35 9.08
CA GLN A 58 -3.74 -3.96 10.41
C GLN A 58 -4.97 -3.52 11.21
N ILE A 59 -5.31 -2.22 11.20
CA ILE A 59 -6.51 -1.71 11.88
C ILE A 59 -7.76 -2.41 11.33
N ALA A 60 -7.96 -2.40 10.01
CA ALA A 60 -9.12 -3.04 9.39
C ALA A 60 -9.22 -4.55 9.69
N LYS A 61 -8.08 -5.25 9.71
CA LYS A 61 -8.01 -6.66 10.08
C LYS A 61 -8.37 -6.89 11.55
N THR A 62 -7.92 -6.01 12.44
CA THR A 62 -8.16 -6.11 13.88
C THR A 62 -9.63 -5.85 14.20
N ASP A 63 -10.23 -4.83 13.57
CA ASP A 63 -11.65 -4.52 13.68
C ASP A 63 -12.52 -5.69 13.19
N TRP A 64 -12.14 -6.32 12.07
CA TRP A 64 -12.82 -7.51 11.56
C TRP A 64 -12.74 -8.70 12.50
N LEU A 65 -11.56 -8.94 13.10
CA LEU A 65 -11.38 -10.02 14.08
C LEU A 65 -12.22 -9.75 15.34
N GLN A 66 -12.26 -8.51 15.82
CA GLN A 66 -13.04 -8.12 16.98
C GLN A 66 -14.54 -8.36 16.74
N ALA A 67 -15.07 -7.86 15.62
CA ALA A 67 -16.48 -8.07 15.27
C ALA A 67 -16.85 -9.56 15.18
N ARG A 68 -15.92 -10.40 14.69
CA ARG A 68 -16.11 -11.85 14.65
C ARG A 68 -16.12 -12.49 16.04
N TYR A 69 -15.26 -12.04 16.95
CA TYR A 69 -15.26 -12.50 18.34
C TYR A 69 -16.55 -12.11 19.07
N ASP A 70 -17.00 -10.87 18.91
CA ASP A 70 -18.24 -10.39 19.53
C ASP A 70 -19.45 -11.20 19.04
N GLN A 71 -19.48 -11.54 17.74
CA GLN A 71 -20.52 -12.39 17.17
C GLN A 71 -20.51 -13.82 17.73
N LEU A 72 -19.34 -14.38 18.05
CA LEU A 72 -19.23 -15.69 18.68
C LEU A 72 -19.67 -15.67 20.14
N ASN A 73 -19.29 -14.64 20.90
CA ASN A 73 -19.73 -14.46 22.29
C ASN A 73 -21.26 -14.34 22.38
N LEU A 74 -21.89 -13.61 21.46
CA LEU A 74 -23.36 -13.50 21.40
C LEU A 74 -24.08 -14.82 21.10
N LEU A 75 -23.40 -15.78 20.47
CA LEU A 75 -23.95 -17.11 20.22
C LEU A 75 -23.75 -18.04 21.43
N ASP A 76 -22.66 -17.87 22.17
CA ASP A 76 -22.33 -18.62 23.38
C ASP A 76 -23.22 -18.21 24.57
N GLU A 77 -23.67 -16.96 24.63
CA GLU A 77 -24.59 -16.45 25.66
C GLU A 77 -26.07 -16.84 25.44
N ARG A 78 -26.41 -17.56 24.36
CA ARG A 78 -27.79 -17.91 23.99
C ARG A 78 -28.18 -19.37 24.35
N ASP A 79 -27.26 -20.15 24.92
CA ASP A 79 -27.49 -21.48 25.50
C ASP A 79 -27.49 -21.44 27.04
#